data_AF-A0A920SDM1-F1
#
_entry.id   AF-A0A920SDM1-F1
#
_cell.length_a   1.000
_cell.length_b   1.000
_cell.length_c   1.000
_cell.angle_alpha   90.00
_cell.angle_beta   90.00
_cell.angle_gamma   90.00
#
_symmetry.space_group_name_H-M   'P 1'
#
loop_
_entity.id
_entity.type
_entity.pdbx_description
1 polymer ?
#
loop_
_entity_poly.entity_id
_entity_poly.type
_entity_poly.pdbx_seq_one_letter_code
_entity_poly.pdbx_strand_id
1 'polypeptide(L)'
;MNETIEDIILDQDKRGMLALRPHLPDDYCSLAAQFIIDHPGHVIIVTGFYVVMAGKPETDGPPGAIAIGEALKSLGRPVTYVSDVYTVSCSPAIRERLRRNRVFPSTE
;
A
#
# COMPACT_ATOMS: atom_id res chain seq x y z
N MET A 1 -0.16 14.09 27.32
CA MET A 1 -0.33 12.77 26.68
C MET A 1 0.68 12.69 25.56
N ASN A 2 1.37 11.55 25.40
CA ASN A 2 2.22 11.36 24.22
C ASN A 2 1.31 11.14 23.01
N GLU A 3 1.62 11.82 21.91
CA GLU A 3 0.96 11.65 20.62
C GLU A 3 1.23 10.22 20.09
N THR A 4 0.19 9.53 19.62
CA THR A 4 0.30 8.18 19.04
C THR A 4 0.57 8.23 17.53
N ILE A 5 0.99 7.12 16.92
CA ILE A 5 1.15 7.05 15.45
C ILE A 5 -0.20 7.30 14.77
N GLU A 6 -1.26 6.76 15.35
CA GLU A 6 -2.65 6.91 14.93
C GLU A 6 -3.08 8.38 14.96
N ASP A 7 -2.68 9.15 15.97
CA ASP A 7 -2.94 10.59 16.03
C ASP A 7 -2.17 11.33 14.92
N ILE A 8 -0.88 11.01 14.74
CA ILE A 8 -0.02 11.65 13.73
C ILE A 8 -0.57 11.46 12.31
N ILE A 9 -0.99 10.24 11.95
CA ILE A 9 -1.48 9.96 10.59
C ILE A 9 -2.88 10.55 10.32
N LEU A 10 -3.65 10.84 11.37
CA LEU A 10 -4.98 11.44 11.28
C LEU A 10 -4.99 12.97 11.45
N ASP A 11 -3.89 13.59 11.88
CA ASP A 11 -3.80 15.04 12.14
C ASP A 11 -4.18 15.91 10.93
N GLN A 12 -3.93 15.41 9.71
CA GLN A 12 -4.25 16.10 8.46
C GLN A 12 -5.39 15.41 7.69
N ASP A 13 -6.39 14.88 8.40
CA ASP A 13 -7.52 14.18 7.78
C ASP A 13 -8.33 15.09 6.84
N LYS A 14 -8.19 14.82 5.54
CA LYS A 14 -8.93 15.50 4.46
C LYS A 14 -10.02 14.63 3.85
N ARG A 15 -10.07 13.33 4.22
CA ARG A 15 -10.95 12.32 3.59
C ARG A 15 -11.98 11.75 4.56
N GLY A 16 -12.02 12.24 5.81
CA GLY A 16 -12.98 11.83 6.84
C GLY A 16 -12.59 10.54 7.54
N MET A 17 -11.31 10.15 7.47
CA MET A 17 -10.79 8.94 8.11
C MET A 17 -10.82 9.01 9.65
N LEU A 18 -10.77 10.22 10.23
CA LEU A 18 -10.86 10.42 11.67
C LEU A 18 -12.19 9.90 12.24
N ALA A 19 -13.27 9.93 11.45
CA ALA A 19 -14.57 9.38 11.85
C ALA A 19 -14.54 7.87 12.12
N LEU A 20 -13.53 7.15 11.59
CA LEU A 20 -13.35 5.72 11.83
C LEU A 20 -12.57 5.43 13.12
N ARG A 21 -11.83 6.40 13.66
CA ARG A 21 -10.95 6.21 14.83
C ARG A 21 -11.66 5.61 16.06
N PRO A 22 -12.90 5.99 16.42
CA PRO A 22 -13.61 5.39 17.55
C PRO A 22 -14.05 3.93 17.33
N HIS A 23 -13.99 3.44 16.09
CA HIS A 23 -14.40 2.09 15.70
C HIS A 23 -13.22 1.14 15.50
N LEU A 24 -12.00 1.62 15.70
CA LEU A 24 -10.77 0.85 15.55
C LEU A 24 -10.06 0.70 16.90
N PRO A 25 -9.22 -0.33 17.08
CA PRO A 25 -8.32 -0.42 18.23
C PRO A 25 -7.46 0.84 18.38
N ASP A 26 -6.94 1.12 19.58
CA ASP A 26 -6.13 2.31 19.79
C ASP A 26 -4.74 2.25 19.13
N ASP A 27 -4.30 1.07 18.74
CA ASP A 27 -2.96 0.74 18.25
C ASP A 27 -2.99 -0.02 16.90
N TYR A 28 -3.99 0.27 16.05
CA TYR A 28 -4.21 -0.47 14.80
C TYR A 28 -3.00 -0.48 13.86
N CYS A 29 -2.13 0.54 13.89
CA CYS A 29 -0.89 0.53 13.10
C CYS A 29 0.09 -0.52 13.63
N SER A 30 0.23 -0.62 14.94
CA SER A 30 1.11 -1.59 15.60
C SER A 30 0.59 -3.01 15.42
N LEU A 31 -0.72 -3.22 15.56
CA LEU A 31 -1.35 -4.52 15.32
C LEU A 31 -1.15 -4.99 13.87
N ALA A 32 -1.31 -4.10 12.89
CA ALA A 32 -1.07 -4.43 11.49
C ALA A 32 0.41 -4.77 11.22
N ALA A 33 1.34 -4.01 11.81
CA ALA A 33 2.78 -4.28 11.68
C ALA A 33 3.14 -5.64 12.30
N GLN A 34 2.64 -5.94 13.50
CA GLN A 34 2.88 -7.20 14.18
C GLN A 34 2.32 -8.38 13.37
N PHE A 35 1.10 -8.25 12.84
CA PHE A 35 0.51 -9.25 11.96
C PHE A 35 1.41 -9.56 10.76
N ILE A 36 1.98 -8.54 10.12
CA ILE A 36 2.91 -8.76 9.00
C ILE A 36 4.15 -9.51 9.47
N ILE A 37 4.76 -9.12 10.60
CA ILE A 37 5.96 -9.78 11.15
C ILE A 37 5.71 -11.25 11.51
N ASP A 38 4.56 -11.56 12.11
CA ASP A 38 4.18 -12.91 12.54
C ASP A 38 3.93 -13.88 11.37
N HIS A 39 3.72 -13.35 10.17
CA HIS A 39 3.47 -14.12 8.96
C HIS A 39 4.65 -13.97 7.98
N PRO A 40 5.78 -14.66 8.20
CA PRO A 40 6.93 -14.58 7.32
C PRO A 40 6.63 -15.18 5.94
N GLY A 41 7.45 -14.81 4.94
CA GLY A 41 7.31 -15.28 3.57
C GLY A 41 7.15 -14.16 2.56
N HIS A 42 6.77 -14.54 1.34
CA HIS A 42 6.61 -13.63 0.21
C HIS A 42 5.38 -12.74 0.39
N VAL A 43 5.60 -11.43 0.40
CA VAL A 43 4.53 -10.44 0.49
C VAL A 43 4.07 -10.00 -0.90
N ILE A 44 2.76 -10.04 -1.12
CA ILE A 44 2.13 -9.45 -2.31
C ILE A 44 1.47 -8.15 -1.89
N ILE A 45 1.88 -7.03 -2.51
CA ILE A 45 1.30 -5.70 -2.27
C ILE A 45 0.46 -5.34 -3.49
N VAL A 46 -0.85 -5.24 -3.29
CA VAL A 46 -1.81 -4.85 -4.32
C VAL A 46 -2.11 -3.35 -4.18
N THR A 47 -2.05 -2.61 -5.27
CA THR A 47 -2.35 -1.17 -5.30
C THR A 47 -2.83 -0.73 -6.68
N GLY A 48 -3.43 0.45 -6.77
CA GLY A 48 -4.04 0.95 -8.01
C GLY A 48 -5.56 0.96 -7.91
N PHE A 49 -6.14 2.06 -8.37
CA PHE A 49 -7.56 2.31 -8.29
C PHE A 49 -7.96 3.20 -9.46
N TYR A 50 -8.63 2.63 -10.47
CA TYR A 50 -9.07 3.40 -11.62
C TYR A 50 -10.38 4.12 -11.33
N VAL A 51 -10.36 5.46 -11.35
CA VAL A 51 -11.55 6.28 -11.12
C VAL A 51 -12.25 6.52 -12.46
N VAL A 52 -13.30 5.73 -12.71
CA VAL A 52 -14.05 5.72 -13.98
C VAL A 52 -14.53 7.12 -14.35
N MET A 53 -15.11 7.87 -13.40
CA MET A 53 -15.64 9.22 -13.65
C MET A 53 -14.56 10.25 -14.02
N ALA A 54 -13.31 10.03 -13.57
CA ALA A 54 -12.20 10.91 -13.90
C ALA A 54 -11.44 10.45 -15.16
N GLY A 55 -11.73 9.25 -15.68
CA GLY A 55 -11.00 8.62 -16.78
C GLY A 55 -9.51 8.40 -16.46
N LYS A 56 -9.16 8.35 -15.17
CA LYS A 56 -7.78 8.35 -14.69
C LYS A 56 -7.64 7.50 -13.43
N PRO A 57 -6.46 6.88 -13.22
CA PRO A 57 -6.12 6.25 -11.95
C PRO A 57 -5.96 7.27 -10.82
N GLU A 58 -6.43 6.90 -9.64
CA GLU A 58 -6.16 7.60 -8.38
C GLU A 58 -4.67 7.55 -8.05
N THR A 59 -4.15 8.63 -7.48
CA THR A 59 -2.74 8.74 -7.07
C THR A 59 -2.49 8.27 -5.64
N ASP A 60 -3.54 8.16 -4.84
CA ASP A 60 -3.51 7.56 -3.52
C ASP A 60 -3.36 6.03 -3.60
N GLY A 61 -2.46 5.47 -2.79
CA GLY A 61 -2.08 4.05 -2.82
C GLY A 61 -0.65 3.79 -3.30
N PRO A 62 -0.28 4.09 -4.57
CA PRO A 62 1.03 3.78 -5.12
C PRO A 62 2.25 4.17 -4.26
N PRO A 63 2.32 5.40 -3.70
CA PRO A 63 3.47 5.78 -2.89
C PRO A 63 3.55 4.98 -1.59
N GLY A 64 2.42 4.73 -0.92
CA GLY A 64 2.34 3.94 0.32
C GLY A 64 2.71 2.48 0.09
N ALA A 65 2.24 1.89 -1.00
CA ALA A 65 2.61 0.54 -1.42
C ALA A 65 4.13 0.40 -1.61
N ILE A 66 4.75 1.37 -2.26
CA ILE A 66 6.22 1.40 -2.44
C ILE A 66 6.92 1.51 -1.08
N ALA A 67 6.51 2.44 -0.22
CA ALA A 67 7.12 2.64 1.09
C ALA A 67 7.08 1.36 1.95
N ILE A 68 5.92 0.70 2.02
CA ILE A 68 5.76 -0.57 2.75
C ILE A 68 6.65 -1.65 2.12
N GLY A 69 6.65 -1.77 0.79
CA GLY A 69 7.44 -2.79 0.11
C GLY A 69 8.96 -2.60 0.27
N GLU A 70 9.46 -1.36 0.29
CA GLU A 70 10.88 -1.11 0.58
C GLU A 70 11.24 -1.41 2.04
N ALA A 71 10.36 -1.08 2.99
CA ALA A 71 10.55 -1.47 4.39
C ALA A 71 10.57 -3.00 4.57
N LEU A 72 9.71 -3.73 3.87
CA LEU A 72 9.72 -5.20 3.95
C LEU A 72 10.95 -5.81 3.28
N LYS A 73 11.41 -5.25 2.15
CA LYS A 73 12.66 -5.69 1.50
C LYS A 73 13.87 -5.44 2.38
N SER A 74 13.94 -4.32 3.10
CA SER A 74 15.06 -4.03 4.01
C SER A 74 15.10 -5.00 5.20
N LEU A 75 13.94 -5.55 5.58
CA LEU A 75 13.79 -6.65 6.53
C LEU A 75 14.05 -8.04 5.90
N GLY A 76 14.54 -8.11 4.66
CA GLY A 76 14.89 -9.35 3.98
C GLY A 76 13.70 -10.11 3.37
N ARG A 77 12.52 -9.47 3.26
CA ARG A 77 11.33 -10.13 2.70
C ARG A 77 11.27 -10.02 1.18
N PRO A 78 10.94 -11.10 0.46
CA PRO A 78 10.59 -11.01 -0.94
C PRO A 78 9.25 -10.29 -1.09
N VAL A 79 9.17 -9.33 -2.01
CA VAL A 79 7.98 -8.50 -2.26
C VAL A 79 7.64 -8.51 -3.74
N THR A 80 6.37 -8.77 -4.06
CA THR A 80 5.80 -8.59 -5.40
C THR A 80 4.70 -7.54 -5.36
N TYR A 81 4.71 -6.63 -6.33
CA TYR A 81 3.63 -5.66 -6.49
C TYR A 81 2.63 -6.21 -7.51
N VAL A 82 1.36 -5.86 -7.33
CA VAL A 82 0.28 -6.12 -8.29
C VAL A 82 -0.50 -4.83 -8.45
N SER A 83 -0.79 -4.44 -9.69
CA SER A 83 -1.55 -3.23 -9.99
C SER A 83 -2.28 -3.36 -11.32
N ASP A 84 -3.36 -2.58 -11.49
CA ASP A 84 -4.08 -2.53 -12.75
C ASP A 84 -3.27 -1.81 -13.83
N VAL A 85 -3.55 -2.13 -15.10
CA VAL A 85 -2.80 -1.60 -16.25
C VAL A 85 -2.88 -0.08 -16.37
N TYR A 86 -3.91 0.56 -15.83
CA TYR A 86 -4.13 2.00 -15.92
C TYR A 86 -3.23 2.73 -14.91
N THR A 87 -3.18 2.30 -13.65
CA THR A 87 -2.26 2.84 -12.64
C THR A 87 -0.80 2.61 -13.04
N VAL A 88 -0.47 1.46 -13.65
CA VAL A 88 0.90 1.20 -14.13
C VAL A 88 1.34 2.16 -15.23
N SER A 89 0.39 2.59 -16.07
CA SER A 89 0.68 3.51 -17.18
C SER A 89 1.00 4.92 -16.68
N CYS A 90 0.39 5.36 -15.57
CA CYS A 90 0.57 6.69 -15.03
C CYS A 90 1.63 6.80 -13.91
N SER A 91 2.07 5.68 -13.32
CA SER A 91 3.01 5.65 -12.21
C SER A 91 4.32 4.97 -12.63
N PRO A 92 5.31 5.73 -13.14
CA PRO A 92 6.62 5.19 -13.52
C PRO A 92 7.28 4.39 -12.39
N ALA A 93 7.06 4.83 -11.15
CA ALA A 93 7.59 4.18 -9.97
C ALA A 93 7.03 2.76 -9.83
N ILE A 94 5.71 2.56 -9.81
CA ILE A 94 5.10 1.21 -9.78
C ILE A 94 5.55 0.39 -10.99
N ARG A 95 5.53 0.99 -12.18
CA ARG A 95 5.88 0.31 -13.44
C ARG A 95 7.27 -0.31 -13.37
N GLU A 96 8.25 0.40 -12.83
CA GLU A 96 9.62 -0.09 -12.67
C GLU A 96 9.68 -1.31 -11.74
N ARG A 97 8.94 -1.30 -10.63
CA ARG A 97 8.94 -2.40 -9.65
C ARG A 97 8.23 -3.63 -10.21
N LEU A 98 7.16 -3.46 -10.99
CA LEU A 98 6.46 -4.56 -11.67
C LEU A 98 7.31 -5.23 -12.75
N ARG A 99 8.15 -4.46 -13.47
CA ARG A 99 9.01 -5.04 -14.53
C ARG A 99 10.02 -6.05 -14.00
N ARG A 100 10.40 -5.95 -12.72
CA ARG A 100 11.34 -6.88 -12.07
C ARG A 100 10.72 -8.23 -11.68
N ASN A 101 9.38 -8.32 -11.57
CA ASN A 101 8.67 -9.52 -11.10
C ASN A 101 7.60 -10.03 -12.09
N ARG A 102 7.81 -9.85 -13.40
CA ARG A 102 6.85 -10.31 -14.42
C ARG A 102 6.71 -11.84 -14.41
N VAL A 103 5.69 -12.35 -13.72
CA VAL A 103 4.98 -13.57 -14.14
C VAL A 103 3.77 -13.09 -14.92
N PHE A 104 3.91 -12.98 -16.24
CA PHE A 104 2.73 -12.97 -17.09
C PHE A 104 2.25 -14.42 -17.19
N PRO A 105 0.98 -14.74 -16.96
CA PRO A 105 0.45 -15.94 -17.57
C PRO A 105 0.66 -15.75 -19.07
N SER A 106 1.37 -16.70 -19.70
CA SER A 106 1.41 -16.79 -21.15
C SER A 106 -0.04 -16.84 -21.62
N THR A 107 -0.48 -15.79 -22.30
CA THR A 107 -1.68 -15.88 -23.13
C THR A 107 -1.31 -16.82 -24.27
N GLU A 108 -1.72 -18.08 -24.13
CA GLU A 108 -2.00 -18.95 -25.27
C GLU A 108 -3.11 -18.33 -26.14
#